data_AF-A0A8J1T8F5-F1
#
_entry.id   AF-A0A8J1T8F5-F1
#
_cell.length_a   1.000
_cell.length_b   1.000
_cell.length_c   1.000
_cell.angle_alpha   90.00
_cell.angle_beta   90.00
_cell.angle_gamma   90.00
#
_symmetry.space_group_name_H-M   'P 1'
#
loop_
_entity.id
_entity.type
_entity.pdbx_description
1 polymer ?
#
loop_
_entity_poly.entity_id
_entity_poly.type
_entity_poly.pdbx_seq_one_letter_code
_entity_poly.pdbx_strand_id
1 'polypeptide(L)'
;SCAGNQECESGYCDGICGDCVIDSHCPQRQYCLNDTKDVINTCGRALENGINCKRGSQCLSTFCFEICQVCTEDSHCPADQYCKDDVDTFFCTPKLPFASECSRNTQCTPGFCDGLCGACITADDCGTGGDAMFYCRGEGSTSIASECFDLLDNGRRCNGNEYCKNGLCHKSICRSCVNSTLTNCEPEQYCNRNEFTCKAKQKNGRVCPDGDEQCFSEFCFRGRCRNT
;
A
#
# COMPACT_ATOMS: atom_id res chain seq x y z
N SER A 1 -54.78 -21.35 -18.54
CA SER A 1 -53.71 -21.17 -19.54
C SER A 1 -53.87 -19.80 -20.17
N CYS A 2 -52.79 -19.25 -20.72
CA CYS A 2 -52.79 -17.97 -21.42
C CYS A 2 -52.07 -18.13 -22.76
N ALA A 3 -52.49 -17.38 -23.78
CA ALA A 3 -51.82 -17.32 -25.08
C ALA A 3 -51.02 -16.02 -25.28
N GLY A 4 -51.18 -15.04 -24.38
CA GLY A 4 -50.40 -13.81 -24.38
C GLY A 4 -50.55 -13.01 -23.08
N ASN A 5 -49.62 -12.09 -22.86
CA ASN A 5 -49.51 -11.28 -21.64
C ASN A 5 -50.78 -10.48 -21.29
N GLN A 6 -51.52 -10.03 -22.29
CA GLN A 6 -52.77 -9.28 -22.14
C GLN A 6 -53.92 -10.08 -21.49
N GLU A 7 -53.80 -11.40 -21.43
CA GLU A 7 -54.78 -12.30 -20.80
C GLU A 7 -54.53 -12.46 -19.29
N CYS A 8 -53.42 -11.92 -18.78
CA CYS A 8 -53.00 -12.06 -17.40
C CYS A 8 -53.02 -10.71 -16.68
N GLU A 9 -53.65 -10.66 -15.50
CA GLU A 9 -53.71 -9.43 -14.68
C GLU A 9 -52.32 -8.94 -14.27
N SER A 10 -51.39 -9.87 -14.04
CA SER A 10 -49.97 -9.60 -13.79
C SER A 10 -49.23 -9.02 -15.01
N GLY A 11 -49.79 -9.17 -16.21
CA GLY A 11 -49.14 -8.81 -17.47
C GLY A 11 -48.11 -9.83 -17.96
N TYR A 12 -48.01 -11.03 -17.36
CA TYR A 12 -47.01 -12.03 -17.74
C TYR A 12 -47.62 -13.42 -17.99
N CYS A 13 -47.31 -13.98 -19.16
CA CYS A 13 -47.79 -15.27 -19.63
C CYS A 13 -46.62 -16.18 -20.09
N ASP A 14 -46.55 -17.40 -19.54
CA ASP A 14 -45.68 -18.49 -20.03
C ASP A 14 -46.47 -19.80 -20.11
N GLY A 15 -47.58 -19.77 -20.87
CA GLY A 15 -48.57 -20.86 -20.95
C GLY A 15 -49.59 -20.87 -19.80
N ILE A 16 -49.22 -20.36 -18.62
CA ILE A 16 -50.10 -20.04 -17.49
C ILE A 16 -49.77 -18.61 -17.03
N CYS A 17 -50.76 -17.87 -16.54
CA CYS A 17 -50.53 -16.54 -15.97
C CYS A 17 -49.74 -16.65 -14.66
N GLY A 18 -48.69 -15.85 -14.52
CA GLY A 18 -47.87 -15.77 -13.31
C GLY A 18 -47.37 -14.36 -13.07
N ASP A 19 -46.77 -14.11 -11.91
CA ASP A 19 -46.29 -12.78 -11.51
C ASP A 19 -45.01 -12.37 -12.24
N CYS A 20 -44.30 -13.31 -12.85
CA CYS A 20 -43.04 -13.06 -13.53
C CYS A 20 -42.75 -14.13 -14.60
N VAL A 21 -41.83 -13.83 -15.52
CA VAL A 21 -41.22 -14.82 -16.41
C VAL A 21 -39.69 -14.73 -16.44
N ILE A 22 -39.14 -13.62 -15.93
CA ILE A 22 -37.71 -13.39 -15.70
C ILE A 22 -37.55 -12.56 -14.43
N ASP A 23 -36.36 -12.54 -13.85
CA ASP A 23 -36.13 -11.91 -12.54
C ASP A 23 -36.38 -10.40 -12.53
N SER A 24 -36.16 -9.72 -13.66
CA SER A 24 -36.40 -8.28 -13.78
C SER A 24 -37.89 -7.88 -13.74
N HIS A 25 -38.81 -8.84 -13.83
CA HIS A 25 -40.24 -8.60 -13.63
C HIS A 25 -40.61 -8.56 -12.15
N CYS A 26 -39.74 -9.07 -11.28
CA CYS A 26 -39.96 -9.04 -9.85
C CYS A 26 -39.50 -7.70 -9.25
N PRO A 27 -40.15 -7.25 -8.16
CA PRO A 27 -39.69 -6.11 -7.38
C PRO A 27 -38.23 -6.26 -6.92
N GLN A 28 -37.63 -5.15 -6.49
CA GLN A 28 -36.28 -5.20 -5.93
C GLN A 28 -36.16 -6.22 -4.79
N ARG A 29 -35.03 -6.95 -4.77
CA ARG A 29 -34.73 -8.03 -3.81
C ARG A 29 -35.67 -9.24 -3.92
N GLN A 30 -36.22 -9.46 -5.10
CA GLN A 30 -36.97 -10.67 -5.44
C GLN A 30 -36.45 -11.25 -6.76
N TYR A 31 -36.74 -12.52 -7.00
CA TYR A 31 -36.41 -13.22 -8.24
C TYR A 31 -37.56 -14.13 -8.65
N CYS A 32 -37.59 -14.50 -9.92
CA CYS A 32 -38.68 -15.31 -10.45
C CYS A 32 -38.46 -16.80 -10.15
N LEU A 33 -39.41 -17.45 -9.50
CA LEU A 33 -39.36 -18.89 -9.19
C LEU A 33 -39.71 -19.73 -10.43
N ASN A 34 -38.89 -19.66 -11.48
CA ASN A 34 -39.01 -20.47 -12.71
C ASN A 34 -38.34 -21.84 -12.53
N ASP A 35 -38.81 -22.67 -11.59
CA ASP A 35 -38.20 -23.98 -11.38
C ASP A 35 -38.83 -25.09 -12.25
N THR A 36 -40.06 -24.95 -12.77
CA THR A 36 -40.67 -25.87 -13.75
C THR A 36 -41.80 -25.21 -14.56
N LYS A 37 -42.09 -25.72 -15.78
CA LYS A 37 -43.17 -25.22 -16.68
C LYS A 37 -44.60 -25.46 -16.19
N ASP A 38 -44.77 -26.22 -15.11
CA ASP A 38 -46.07 -26.67 -14.62
C ASP A 38 -46.52 -25.95 -13.33
N VAL A 39 -45.73 -24.97 -12.86
CA VAL A 39 -46.02 -24.19 -11.65
C VAL A 39 -46.20 -22.72 -12.05
N ILE A 40 -47.15 -22.03 -11.39
CA ILE A 40 -47.35 -20.59 -11.58
C ILE A 40 -46.06 -19.88 -11.14
N ASN A 41 -45.41 -19.19 -12.07
CA ASN A 41 -44.23 -18.39 -11.78
C ASN A 41 -44.60 -17.25 -10.83
N THR A 42 -43.99 -17.24 -9.64
CA THR A 42 -44.22 -16.22 -8.61
C THR A 42 -42.89 -15.60 -8.23
N CYS A 43 -42.95 -14.36 -7.71
CA CYS A 43 -41.74 -13.71 -7.21
C CYS A 43 -41.39 -14.23 -5.82
N GLY A 44 -40.23 -14.86 -5.71
CA GLY A 44 -39.63 -15.30 -4.46
C GLY A 44 -38.74 -14.22 -3.86
N ARG A 45 -38.56 -14.25 -2.54
CA ARG A 45 -37.57 -13.39 -1.87
C ARG A 45 -36.16 -13.78 -2.29
N ALA A 46 -35.30 -12.79 -2.51
CA ALA A 46 -33.87 -13.03 -2.69
C ALA A 46 -33.30 -13.81 -1.48
N LEU A 47 -32.42 -14.74 -1.80
CA LEU A 47 -31.75 -15.68 -0.92
C LEU A 47 -30.66 -14.96 -0.11
N GLU A 48 -30.56 -15.36 1.16
CA GLU A 48 -29.47 -14.96 2.04
C GLU A 48 -28.16 -15.65 1.65
N ASN A 49 -27.04 -15.12 2.13
CA ASN A 49 -25.72 -15.70 1.88
C ASN A 49 -25.62 -17.11 2.48
N GLY A 50 -24.90 -18.01 1.80
CA GLY A 50 -24.76 -19.42 2.16
C GLY A 50 -25.90 -20.31 1.67
N ILE A 51 -26.93 -19.77 1.03
CA ILE A 51 -28.00 -20.57 0.42
C ILE A 51 -27.65 -20.93 -1.02
N ASN A 52 -27.91 -22.17 -1.42
CA ASN A 52 -27.71 -22.64 -2.79
C ASN A 52 -28.45 -21.76 -3.80
N CYS A 53 -27.76 -21.40 -4.87
CA CYS A 53 -28.29 -20.57 -5.94
C CYS A 53 -27.87 -21.12 -7.30
N LYS A 54 -28.64 -20.77 -8.33
CA LYS A 54 -28.39 -21.10 -9.74
C LYS A 54 -27.93 -19.88 -10.54
N ARG A 55 -28.24 -18.66 -10.08
CA ARG A 55 -27.93 -17.40 -10.75
C ARG A 55 -27.88 -16.24 -9.77
N GLY A 56 -27.08 -15.21 -10.10
CA GLY A 56 -26.77 -14.09 -9.20
C GLY A 56 -27.99 -13.31 -8.70
N SER A 57 -28.97 -13.07 -9.57
CA SER A 57 -30.24 -12.40 -9.24
C SER A 57 -31.05 -13.07 -8.13
N GLN A 58 -30.77 -14.34 -7.81
CA GLN A 58 -31.39 -15.01 -6.67
C GLN A 58 -30.83 -14.55 -5.33
N CYS A 59 -29.61 -14.02 -5.29
CA CYS A 59 -28.90 -13.68 -4.05
C CYS A 59 -29.06 -12.21 -3.70
N LEU A 60 -29.16 -11.89 -2.41
CA LEU A 60 -29.14 -10.50 -1.94
C LEU A 60 -27.88 -9.73 -2.36
N SER A 61 -26.75 -10.42 -2.45
CA SER A 61 -25.46 -9.89 -2.88
C SER A 61 -25.28 -9.79 -4.39
N THR A 62 -26.19 -10.39 -5.17
CA THR A 62 -26.08 -10.62 -6.62
C THR A 62 -24.98 -11.61 -7.05
N PHE A 63 -24.21 -12.18 -6.12
CA PHE A 63 -23.14 -13.14 -6.41
C PHE A 63 -23.59 -14.57 -6.13
N CYS A 64 -23.54 -15.41 -7.16
CA CYS A 64 -23.91 -16.81 -7.07
C CYS A 64 -22.81 -17.70 -7.65
N PHE A 65 -22.19 -18.51 -6.80
CA PHE A 65 -21.20 -19.52 -7.17
C PHE A 65 -21.58 -20.81 -6.43
N GLU A 66 -22.63 -21.47 -6.92
CA GLU A 66 -23.34 -22.61 -6.29
C GLU A 66 -24.10 -22.25 -5.00
N ILE A 67 -23.59 -21.28 -4.26
CA ILE A 67 -24.21 -20.63 -3.10
C ILE A 67 -24.14 -19.10 -3.23
N CYS A 68 -25.03 -18.41 -2.53
CA CYS A 68 -25.00 -16.95 -2.44
C CYS A 68 -23.80 -16.48 -1.60
N GLN A 69 -22.96 -15.62 -2.18
CA GLN A 69 -21.72 -15.15 -1.57
C GLN A 69 -21.76 -13.63 -1.33
N VAL A 70 -21.11 -13.11 -0.30
CA VAL A 70 -21.11 -11.65 -0.04
C VAL A 70 -20.24 -10.90 -1.05
N CYS A 71 -19.10 -11.49 -1.41
CA CYS A 71 -18.08 -10.91 -2.26
C CYS A 71 -17.41 -12.03 -3.07
N THR A 72 -16.69 -11.68 -4.13
CA THR A 72 -15.82 -12.61 -4.88
C THR A 72 -14.45 -12.00 -5.13
N GLU A 73 -14.32 -10.69 -4.91
CA GLU A 73 -13.12 -9.89 -5.02
C GLU A 73 -13.21 -8.73 -4.01
N ASP A 74 -12.08 -8.13 -3.68
CA ASP A 74 -11.99 -7.09 -2.64
C ASP A 74 -12.79 -5.83 -2.99
N SER A 75 -12.96 -5.53 -4.28
CA SER A 75 -13.77 -4.42 -4.81
C SER A 75 -15.26 -4.55 -4.49
N HIS A 76 -15.74 -5.75 -4.16
CA HIS A 76 -17.13 -5.96 -3.71
C HIS A 76 -17.33 -5.60 -2.22
N CYS A 77 -16.23 -5.39 -1.49
CA CYS A 77 -16.26 -5.03 -0.08
C CYS A 77 -16.08 -3.52 0.12
N PRO A 78 -16.54 -2.98 1.27
CA PRO A 78 -16.18 -1.64 1.70
C PRO A 78 -14.66 -1.41 1.69
N ALA A 79 -14.22 -0.17 1.50
CA ALA A 79 -12.81 0.17 1.30
C ALA A 79 -11.88 -0.24 2.48
N ASP A 80 -12.44 -0.38 3.68
CA ASP A 80 -11.76 -0.82 4.92
C ASP A 80 -11.81 -2.35 5.13
N GLN A 81 -12.33 -3.10 4.15
CA GLN A 81 -12.50 -4.54 4.18
C GLN A 81 -11.84 -5.20 2.96
N TYR A 82 -11.67 -6.52 3.03
CA TYR A 82 -11.25 -7.35 1.91
C TYR A 82 -12.13 -8.61 1.85
N CYS A 83 -12.20 -9.22 0.67
CA CYS A 83 -12.96 -10.44 0.48
C CYS A 83 -12.14 -11.63 0.98
N LYS A 84 -12.59 -12.24 2.07
CA LYS A 84 -11.98 -13.42 2.63
C LYS A 84 -12.67 -14.66 2.08
N ASP A 85 -11.84 -15.56 1.58
CA ASP A 85 -12.21 -16.93 1.23
C ASP A 85 -12.10 -17.80 2.50
N ASP A 86 -13.22 -18.38 2.91
CA ASP A 86 -13.29 -19.45 3.90
C ASP A 86 -14.00 -20.63 3.24
N VAL A 87 -13.70 -21.86 3.69
CA VAL A 87 -13.83 -23.15 2.98
C VAL A 87 -15.10 -23.32 2.14
N ASP A 88 -16.22 -22.67 2.48
CA ASP A 88 -17.44 -22.67 1.68
C ASP A 88 -18.18 -21.32 1.65
N THR A 89 -17.57 -20.18 2.01
CA THR A 89 -18.24 -18.86 1.93
C THR A 89 -17.24 -17.71 1.77
N PHE A 90 -17.61 -16.74 0.94
CA PHE A 90 -16.86 -15.50 0.77
C PHE A 90 -17.57 -14.37 1.51
N PHE A 91 -16.84 -13.74 2.43
CA PHE A 91 -17.36 -12.61 3.22
C PHE A 91 -16.36 -11.47 3.30
N CYS A 92 -16.90 -10.25 3.41
CA CYS A 92 -16.09 -9.07 3.66
C CYS A 92 -15.65 -9.06 5.11
N THR A 93 -14.33 -9.02 5.33
CA THR A 93 -13.73 -8.94 6.65
C THR A 93 -12.92 -7.65 6.77
N PRO A 94 -12.79 -7.05 7.97
CA PRO A 94 -11.93 -5.91 8.19
C PRO A 94 -10.50 -6.17 7.71
N LYS A 95 -9.88 -5.17 7.10
CA LYS A 95 -8.45 -5.19 6.80
C LYS A 95 -7.64 -5.37 8.08
N LEU A 96 -6.58 -6.15 7.95
CA LEU A 96 -5.63 -6.49 8.98
C LEU A 96 -4.82 -5.27 9.40
N PRO A 97 -4.59 -5.08 10.71
CA PRO A 97 -3.75 -4.00 11.21
C PRO A 97 -2.25 -4.29 10.96
N PHE A 98 -1.41 -3.29 11.21
CA PHE A 98 0.03 -3.40 11.14
C PHE A 98 0.56 -4.62 11.92
N ALA A 99 1.58 -5.29 11.39
CA ALA A 99 2.21 -6.50 11.91
C ALA A 99 1.32 -7.75 12.03
N SER A 100 0.14 -7.75 11.41
CA SER A 100 -0.66 -8.98 11.27
C SER A 100 -0.16 -9.84 10.11
N GLU A 101 -0.25 -11.16 10.23
CA GLU A 101 0.06 -12.09 9.15
C GLU A 101 -0.86 -11.87 7.96
N CYS A 102 -0.28 -11.80 6.76
CA CYS A 102 -1.01 -11.53 5.54
C CYS A 102 -0.43 -12.36 4.38
N SER A 103 -1.23 -12.53 3.34
CA SER A 103 -0.82 -13.14 2.07
C SER A 103 -0.95 -12.20 0.88
N ARG A 104 -1.66 -11.08 1.02
CA ARG A 104 -1.94 -10.11 -0.06
C ARG A 104 -2.01 -8.69 0.49
N ASN A 105 -1.52 -7.72 -0.29
CA ASN A 105 -1.52 -6.28 0.05
C ASN A 105 -2.90 -5.75 0.44
N THR A 106 -3.95 -6.18 -0.27
CA THR A 106 -5.33 -5.74 -0.06
C THR A 106 -5.88 -6.15 1.31
N GLN A 107 -5.26 -7.13 1.98
CA GLN A 107 -5.64 -7.52 3.32
C GLN A 107 -5.18 -6.49 4.35
N CYS A 108 -4.18 -5.68 4.08
CA CYS A 108 -3.52 -4.84 5.07
C CYS A 108 -4.06 -3.40 5.06
N THR A 109 -4.37 -2.87 6.24
CA THR A 109 -4.74 -1.44 6.41
C THR A 109 -3.60 -0.52 5.96
N PRO A 110 -2.32 -0.79 6.28
CA PRO A 110 -1.21 0.03 5.77
C PRO A 110 -0.93 -0.15 4.27
N GLY A 111 -1.51 -1.16 3.62
CA GLY A 111 -1.47 -1.34 2.16
C GLY A 111 -0.42 -2.31 1.63
N PHE A 112 0.58 -2.73 2.43
CA PHE A 112 1.60 -3.68 1.98
C PHE A 112 1.62 -4.96 2.82
N CYS A 113 1.94 -6.05 2.15
CA CYS A 113 2.09 -7.37 2.73
C CYS A 113 3.37 -8.04 2.26
N ASP A 114 4.26 -8.38 3.19
CA ASP A 114 5.44 -9.24 2.95
C ASP A 114 5.51 -10.29 4.06
N GLY A 115 4.48 -11.14 4.13
CA GLY A 115 4.21 -12.07 5.24
C GLY A 115 3.61 -11.41 6.47
N LEU A 116 3.94 -10.15 6.75
CA LEU A 116 3.31 -9.28 7.75
C LEU A 116 2.83 -7.97 7.11
N CYS A 117 1.74 -7.41 7.62
CA CYS A 117 1.23 -6.11 7.17
C CYS A 117 2.20 -4.99 7.56
N GLY A 118 2.70 -4.27 6.55
CA GLY A 118 3.63 -3.15 6.69
C GLY A 118 3.20 -1.93 5.89
N ALA A 119 3.76 -0.77 6.22
CA ALA A 119 3.47 0.51 5.58
C ALA A 119 4.32 0.77 4.31
N CYS A 120 5.38 -0.01 4.09
CA CYS A 120 6.26 0.13 2.93
C CYS A 120 6.97 -1.20 2.62
N ILE A 121 7.48 -1.35 1.40
CA ILE A 121 8.46 -2.38 1.03
C ILE A 121 9.80 -1.73 0.71
N THR A 122 9.74 -0.57 0.07
CA THR A 122 10.86 0.25 -0.39
C THR A 122 10.74 1.68 0.14
N ALA A 123 11.80 2.47 0.04
CA ALA A 123 11.76 3.88 0.42
C ALA A 123 10.75 4.69 -0.40
N ASP A 124 10.49 4.30 -1.65
CA ASP A 124 9.54 4.98 -2.55
C ASP A 124 8.09 4.88 -2.05
N ASP A 125 7.76 3.82 -1.30
CA ASP A 125 6.44 3.60 -0.71
C ASP A 125 6.13 4.58 0.43
N CYS A 126 7.17 5.20 1.01
CA CYS A 126 7.06 6.15 2.12
C CYS A 126 6.66 7.57 1.68
N GLY A 127 6.40 7.77 0.39
CA GLY A 127 5.85 9.00 -0.16
C GLY A 127 6.74 9.63 -1.23
N THR A 128 6.12 9.99 -2.35
CA THR A 128 6.74 10.69 -3.49
C THR A 128 6.56 12.19 -3.35
N GLY A 129 7.27 12.79 -2.39
CA GLY A 129 7.25 14.23 -2.18
C GLY A 129 8.63 14.84 -2.33
N GLY A 130 9.22 14.85 -3.53
CA GLY A 130 10.34 15.70 -4.04
C GLY A 130 11.67 15.76 -3.27
N ASP A 131 11.60 15.75 -1.95
CA ASP A 131 12.63 15.84 -0.92
C ASP A 131 12.37 14.79 0.19
N ALA A 132 11.60 13.73 -0.11
CA ALA A 132 11.16 12.74 0.87
C ALA A 132 12.35 11.95 1.44
N MET A 133 12.86 12.45 2.58
CA MET A 133 13.94 11.87 3.36
C MET A 133 13.40 10.72 4.23
N PHE A 134 12.91 9.64 3.63
CA PHE A 134 12.46 8.48 4.38
C PHE A 134 13.19 7.20 3.96
N TYR A 135 13.28 6.24 4.87
CA TYR A 135 13.67 4.88 4.57
C TYR A 135 12.62 3.91 5.11
N CYS A 136 12.48 2.78 4.42
CA CYS A 136 11.63 1.70 4.86
C CYS A 136 12.42 0.77 5.79
N ARG A 137 12.09 0.75 7.08
CA ARG A 137 12.79 -0.09 8.05
C ARG A 137 12.14 -1.46 8.11
N GLY A 138 12.81 -2.45 7.52
CA GLY A 138 12.37 -3.85 7.43
C GLY A 138 13.20 -4.67 6.44
N GLU A 139 14.02 -4.02 5.61
CA GLU A 139 14.90 -4.70 4.66
C GLU A 139 15.79 -5.76 5.32
N GLY A 140 15.69 -6.99 4.85
CA GLY A 140 16.57 -8.10 5.24
C GLY A 140 16.03 -9.05 6.32
N SER A 141 14.80 -8.87 6.80
CA SER A 141 14.15 -9.81 7.72
C SER A 141 12.72 -10.08 7.25
N THR A 142 12.47 -11.31 6.81
CA THR A 142 11.14 -11.84 6.41
C THR A 142 10.14 -11.92 7.58
N SER A 143 10.31 -11.13 8.64
CA SER A 143 9.60 -11.27 9.91
C SER A 143 9.39 -9.96 10.66
N ILE A 144 9.69 -8.80 10.06
CA ILE A 144 9.43 -7.50 10.68
C ILE A 144 8.50 -6.71 9.77
N ALA A 145 7.37 -6.28 10.32
CA ALA A 145 6.49 -5.35 9.64
C ALA A 145 7.25 -4.06 9.34
N SER A 146 7.32 -3.72 8.06
CA SER A 146 8.08 -2.58 7.57
C SER A 146 7.34 -1.27 7.83
N GLU A 147 8.05 -0.26 8.33
CA GLU A 147 7.51 1.08 8.62
C GLU A 147 8.42 2.17 8.04
N CYS A 148 7.82 3.31 7.70
CA CYS A 148 8.51 4.47 7.17
C CYS A 148 9.12 5.32 8.29
N PHE A 149 10.42 5.58 8.18
CA PHE A 149 11.17 6.41 9.14
C PHE A 149 11.88 7.54 8.41
N ASP A 150 12.01 8.70 9.06
CA ASP A 150 12.89 9.77 8.59
C ASP A 150 14.33 9.25 8.43
N LEU A 151 15.02 9.67 7.36
CA LEU A 151 16.45 9.49 7.21
C LEU A 151 17.16 10.10 8.42
N LEU A 152 18.25 9.45 8.81
CA LEU A 152 18.99 9.73 10.01
C LEU A 152 19.89 10.96 9.84
N ASP A 153 19.85 11.84 10.82
CA ASP A 153 20.79 12.96 10.94
C ASP A 153 22.23 12.48 11.21
N ASN A 154 23.19 13.37 10.96
CA ASN A 154 24.59 13.10 11.27
C ASN A 154 24.79 12.77 12.76
N GLY A 155 25.68 11.82 13.04
CA GLY A 155 25.96 11.34 14.39
C GLY A 155 25.03 10.21 14.86
N ARG A 156 23.95 9.90 14.13
CA ARG A 156 23.08 8.76 14.41
C ARG A 156 23.67 7.46 13.87
N ARG A 157 23.33 6.34 14.51
CA ARG A 157 23.78 5.01 14.07
C ARG A 157 23.03 4.57 12.83
N CYS A 158 23.75 4.06 11.84
CA CYS A 158 23.21 3.59 10.56
C CYS A 158 23.76 2.20 10.22
N ASN A 159 23.01 1.46 9.39
CA ASN A 159 23.41 0.15 8.88
C ASN A 159 23.79 0.18 7.39
N GLY A 160 23.57 1.32 6.71
CA GLY A 160 23.81 1.55 5.29
C GLY A 160 23.71 3.04 4.97
N ASN A 161 24.14 3.42 3.77
CA ASN A 161 24.17 4.82 3.31
C ASN A 161 22.76 5.39 3.13
N GLU A 162 21.87 4.57 2.62
CA GLU A 162 20.45 4.79 2.36
C GLU A 162 19.64 5.17 3.60
N TYR A 163 20.18 4.96 4.80
CA TYR A 163 19.54 5.37 6.06
C TYR A 163 19.89 6.80 6.48
N CYS A 164 20.89 7.44 5.88
CA CYS A 164 21.40 8.74 6.30
C CYS A 164 20.91 9.85 5.36
N LYS A 165 20.55 11.02 5.90
CA LYS A 165 20.15 12.19 5.08
C LYS A 165 21.22 12.59 4.05
N ASN A 166 22.48 12.41 4.43
CA ASN A 166 23.64 12.69 3.58
C ASN A 166 24.08 11.48 2.75
N GLY A 167 23.35 10.38 2.72
CA GLY A 167 23.74 9.19 1.95
C GLY A 167 25.10 8.59 2.35
N LEU A 168 25.61 8.91 3.55
CA LEU A 168 26.96 8.53 3.98
C LEU A 168 26.95 7.97 5.39
N CYS A 169 27.06 6.64 5.46
CA CYS A 169 27.20 5.86 6.67
C CYS A 169 28.65 5.38 6.80
N HIS A 170 29.41 5.98 7.73
CA HIS A 170 30.80 5.60 7.95
C HIS A 170 30.99 5.07 9.38
N LYS A 171 31.50 3.84 9.48
CA LYS A 171 31.66 3.11 10.75
C LYS A 171 30.34 3.07 11.54
N SER A 172 29.26 2.73 10.84
CA SER A 172 27.89 2.65 11.39
C SER A 172 27.37 3.95 11.99
N ILE A 173 27.87 5.11 11.56
CA ILE A 173 27.39 6.44 11.98
C ILE A 173 27.20 7.31 10.73
N CYS A 174 26.07 8.03 10.65
CA CYS A 174 25.82 8.99 9.57
C CYS A 174 26.79 10.17 9.68
N ARG A 175 27.48 10.49 8.58
CA ARG A 175 28.48 11.57 8.53
C ARG A 175 28.16 12.54 7.40
N SER A 176 28.58 13.80 7.51
CA SER A 176 28.56 14.72 6.37
C SER A 176 29.67 14.42 5.37
N CYS A 177 30.79 13.88 5.87
CA CYS A 177 31.97 13.63 5.07
C CYS A 177 32.91 12.64 5.78
N VAL A 178 33.79 11.99 5.00
CA VAL A 178 34.86 11.10 5.49
C VAL A 178 36.24 11.64 5.10
N ASN A 179 36.36 12.15 3.89
CA ASN A 179 37.58 12.74 3.34
C ASN A 179 37.20 13.71 2.19
N SER A 180 38.20 14.21 1.46
CA SER A 180 37.98 15.12 0.34
C SER A 180 37.24 14.51 -0.87
N THR A 181 37.19 13.19 -1.00
CA THR A 181 36.52 12.49 -2.12
C THR A 181 35.15 11.92 -1.75
N LEU A 182 34.89 11.70 -0.46
CA LEU A 182 33.65 11.19 0.11
C LEU A 182 33.07 12.25 1.03
N THR A 183 32.45 13.25 0.41
CA THR A 183 31.95 14.44 1.11
C THR A 183 30.72 15.02 0.42
N ASN A 184 29.76 15.45 1.24
CA ASN A 184 28.66 16.30 0.80
C ASN A 184 28.86 17.76 1.24
N CYS A 185 30.12 18.15 1.47
CA CYS A 185 30.43 19.53 1.79
C CYS A 185 30.27 20.40 0.54
N GLU A 186 29.69 21.58 0.74
CA GLU A 186 29.60 22.60 -0.29
C GLU A 186 31.00 23.04 -0.75
N PRO A 187 31.16 23.63 -1.96
CA PRO A 187 32.48 24.06 -2.47
C PRO A 187 33.26 25.01 -1.54
N GLU A 188 32.54 25.82 -0.75
CA GLU A 188 33.09 26.75 0.25
C GLU A 188 33.41 26.08 1.61
N GLN A 189 33.24 24.77 1.70
CA GLN A 189 33.47 23.98 2.89
C GLN A 189 34.57 22.94 2.64
N TYR A 190 35.12 22.41 3.73
CA TYR A 190 36.06 21.30 3.73
C TYR A 190 35.59 20.22 4.70
N CYS A 191 35.98 18.98 4.41
CA CYS A 191 35.73 17.89 5.33
C CYS A 191 36.72 17.93 6.49
N ASN A 192 36.24 18.21 7.71
CA ASN A 192 37.06 18.03 8.90
C ASN A 192 37.18 16.53 9.20
N ARG A 193 38.35 15.94 8.90
CA ARG A 193 38.61 14.50 9.04
C ARG A 193 38.57 13.97 10.48
N ASN A 194 38.70 14.85 11.48
CA ASN A 194 38.64 14.47 12.89
C ASN A 194 37.19 14.43 13.40
N GLU A 195 36.36 15.38 12.96
CA GLU A 195 34.96 15.49 13.39
C GLU A 195 33.98 14.83 12.42
N PHE A 196 34.41 14.50 11.20
CA PHE A 196 33.59 13.96 10.10
C PHE A 196 32.42 14.87 9.73
N THR A 197 32.67 16.19 9.79
CA THR A 197 31.69 17.25 9.56
C THR A 197 32.23 18.26 8.55
N CYS A 198 31.33 18.88 7.81
CA CYS A 198 31.66 19.98 6.90
C CYS A 198 31.88 21.27 7.68
N LYS A 199 33.04 21.88 7.47
CA LYS A 199 33.39 23.18 8.07
C LYS A 199 33.69 24.19 6.97
N ALA A 200 33.38 25.45 7.22
CA ALA A 200 33.70 26.52 6.27
C ALA A 200 35.21 26.62 6.01
N LYS A 201 35.58 26.81 4.74
CA LYS A 201 36.95 27.14 4.36
C LYS A 201 37.36 28.48 5.00
N GLN A 202 38.65 28.57 5.25
CA GLN A 202 39.34 29.64 5.92
C GLN A 202 39.82 30.67 4.89
N LYS A 203 39.61 31.95 5.21
CA LYS A 203 40.15 33.06 4.40
C LYS A 203 41.67 33.16 4.56
N ASN A 204 42.31 33.80 3.60
CA ASN A 204 43.75 34.06 3.65
C ASN A 204 44.21 34.70 4.98
N GLY A 205 45.35 34.25 5.48
CA GLY A 205 45.94 34.67 6.75
C GLY A 205 45.44 33.91 7.99
N ARG A 206 44.34 33.15 7.88
CA ARG A 206 43.84 32.26 8.94
C ARG A 206 44.64 30.97 9.00
N VAL A 207 44.56 30.29 10.14
CA VAL A 207 45.27 29.02 10.39
C VAL A 207 44.60 27.87 9.66
N CYS A 208 45.41 26.93 9.19
CA CYS A 208 44.99 25.70 8.50
C CYS A 208 45.78 24.50 9.06
N PRO A 209 45.46 24.03 10.27
CA PRO A 209 46.23 22.98 10.94
C PRO A 209 46.20 21.62 10.22
N ASP A 210 45.11 21.30 9.51
CA ASP A 210 44.92 19.99 8.87
C ASP A 210 45.08 20.04 7.33
N GLY A 211 45.71 21.10 6.81
CA GLY A 211 46.20 21.16 5.42
C GLY A 211 45.46 22.13 4.49
N ASP A 212 45.77 22.00 3.20
CA ASP A 212 45.38 22.92 2.11
C ASP A 212 43.87 23.03 1.91
N GLU A 213 43.16 21.92 2.08
CA GLU A 213 41.70 21.80 1.92
C GLU A 213 40.92 22.76 2.81
N GLN A 214 41.52 23.23 3.92
CA GLN A 214 40.89 24.20 4.81
C GLN A 214 40.85 25.60 4.23
N CYS A 215 41.59 25.92 3.18
CA CYS A 215 41.76 27.28 2.68
C CYS A 215 40.91 27.52 1.42
N PHE A 216 40.32 28.71 1.29
CA PHE A 216 39.66 29.11 0.03
C PHE A 216 40.61 29.11 -1.17
N SER A 217 41.89 29.39 -0.92
CA SER A 217 42.96 29.37 -1.92
C SER A 217 43.49 27.97 -2.24
N GLU A 218 43.02 26.95 -1.52
CA GLU A 218 43.55 25.58 -1.57
C GLU A 218 45.07 25.51 -1.32
N PHE A 219 45.59 26.48 -0.58
CA PHE A 219 47.02 26.55 -0.27
C PHE A 219 47.28 27.00 1.17
N CYS A 220 47.85 26.09 1.95
CA CYS A 220 48.24 26.24 3.33
C CYS A 220 49.77 26.21 3.45
N PHE A 221 50.38 27.38 3.66
CA PHE A 221 51.83 27.47 3.84
C PHE A 221 52.18 27.83 5.28
N ARG A 222 53.01 26.99 5.91
CA ARG A 222 53.41 27.13 7.32
C ARG A 222 52.20 27.30 8.27
N GLY A 223 51.16 26.49 8.03
CA GLY A 223 49.96 26.47 8.86
C GLY A 223 49.03 27.68 8.68
N ARG A 224 49.19 28.47 7.62
CA ARG A 224 48.26 29.58 7.29
C ARG A 224 47.86 29.60 5.81
N CYS A 225 46.60 29.96 5.57
CA CYS A 225 46.06 30.12 4.22
C CYS A 225 46.73 31.27 3.49
N ARG A 226 47.15 31.02 2.25
CA ARG A 226 47.86 31.97 1.39
C ARG A 226 47.25 31.93 -0.01
N ASN A 227 47.27 33.05 -0.72
CA ASN A 227 47.02 33.01 -2.15
C ASN A 227 48.11 32.19 -2.85
N THR A 228 47.70 31.43 -3.85
CA THR A 228 48.57 30.81 -4.84
C THR A 228 49.20 31.87 -5.76
#